data_AF-A0ABD1FAR5-F1
#
_entry.id   AF-A0ABD1FAR5-F1
#
_cell.length_a   1.000
_cell.length_b   1.000
_cell.length_c   1.000
_cell.angle_alpha   90.00
_cell.angle_beta   90.00
_cell.angle_gamma   90.00
#
_symmetry.space_group_name_H-M   'P 1'
#
loop_
_entity.id
_entity.type
_entity.pdbx_description
1 polymer ?
#
loop_
_entity_poly.entity_id
_entity_poly.type
_entity_poly.pdbx_seq_one_letter_code
_entity_poly.pdbx_strand_id
1 'polypeptide(L)'
;MSQGVGPQRVIEDRVAAALKIDRKTVYRIKKRKEDNPVLTSPAKHKPRPKLKTKDLKESSKMDIRNTLYNMYKEKKHVTIKSLNAELSSKEIVSLSNTSLGIVLKDIGFKYKKDENRRALMERTNIASLRARFLREYMESRDSAYSRQIIF
;
A
#
# COMPACT_ATOMS: atom_id res chain seq x y z
N MET A 1 -20.14 -21.05 60.74
CA MET A 1 -18.72 -20.78 61.03
C MET A 1 -18.20 -19.77 60.02
N SER A 2 -18.13 -18.49 60.39
CA SER A 2 -17.67 -17.43 59.50
C SER A 2 -16.14 -17.44 59.46
N GLN A 3 -15.56 -18.00 58.40
CA GLN A 3 -14.13 -17.91 58.15
C GLN A 3 -13.75 -16.43 58.02
N GLY A 4 -12.94 -15.94 58.95
CA GLY A 4 -12.49 -14.55 58.98
C GLY A 4 -11.89 -14.13 57.64
N VAL A 5 -12.40 -13.03 57.10
CA VAL A 5 -11.88 -12.42 55.87
C VAL A 5 -10.45 -11.94 56.16
N GLY A 6 -9.45 -12.56 55.53
CA GLY A 6 -8.04 -12.19 55.75
C GLY A 6 -7.77 -10.70 55.48
N PRO A 7 -6.79 -10.07 56.15
CA PRO A 7 -6.54 -8.63 56.11
C PRO A 7 -6.30 -8.11 54.67
N GLN A 8 -5.64 -8.92 53.86
CA GLN A 8 -5.37 -8.64 52.45
C GLN A 8 -6.65 -8.44 51.62
N ARG A 9 -7.69 -9.21 51.91
CA ARG A 9 -8.96 -9.18 51.17
C ARG A 9 -9.76 -7.92 51.48
N VAL A 10 -9.74 -7.46 52.72
CA VAL A 10 -10.37 -6.19 53.13
C VAL A 10 -9.73 -5.01 52.41
N ILE A 11 -8.41 -5.02 52.25
CA ILE A 11 -7.68 -3.97 51.50
C ILE A 11 -8.08 -3.98 50.03
N GLU A 12 -8.14 -5.17 49.40
CA GLU A 12 -8.56 -5.32 48.00
C GLU A 12 -10.00 -4.86 47.76
N ASP A 13 -10.92 -5.15 48.69
CA ASP A 13 -12.32 -4.73 48.60
C ASP A 13 -12.45 -3.20 48.73
N ARG A 14 -11.67 -2.55 49.60
CA ARG A 14 -11.62 -1.07 49.70
C ARG A 14 -11.10 -0.42 48.42
N VAL A 15 -10.02 -0.95 47.86
CA VAL A 15 -9.44 -0.46 46.60
C VAL A 15 -10.41 -0.65 45.44
N ALA A 16 -11.08 -1.80 45.37
CA ALA A 16 -12.10 -2.11 44.37
C ALA A 16 -13.28 -1.12 44.44
N ALA A 17 -13.77 -0.82 45.65
CA ALA A 17 -14.85 0.14 45.86
C ALA A 17 -14.44 1.58 45.47
N ALA A 18 -13.25 2.02 45.87
CA ALA A 18 -12.75 3.36 45.57
C ALA A 18 -12.52 3.58 44.06
N LEU A 19 -12.00 2.56 43.36
CA LEU A 19 -11.69 2.63 41.93
C LEU A 19 -12.84 2.17 41.02
N LYS A 20 -13.96 1.72 41.60
CA LYS A 20 -15.13 1.15 40.88
C LYS A 20 -14.74 0.04 39.89
N ILE A 21 -13.85 -0.83 40.30
CA ILE A 21 -13.40 -2.00 39.52
C ILE A 21 -13.65 -3.29 40.29
N ASP A 22 -13.75 -4.41 39.60
CA ASP A 22 -13.90 -5.72 40.23
C ASP A 22 -12.67 -6.05 41.11
N ARG A 23 -12.91 -6.53 42.34
CA ARG A 23 -11.88 -7.05 43.25
C ARG A 23 -10.95 -8.06 42.56
N LYS A 24 -11.49 -8.92 41.69
CA LYS A 24 -10.69 -9.88 40.90
C LYS A 24 -9.64 -9.18 40.03
N THR A 25 -9.95 -7.99 39.52
CA THR A 25 -9.01 -7.18 38.73
C THR A 25 -7.89 -6.63 39.60
N VAL A 26 -8.21 -6.11 40.78
CA VAL A 26 -7.21 -5.64 41.77
C VAL A 26 -6.25 -6.79 42.15
N TYR A 27 -6.82 -7.95 42.51
CA TYR A 27 -6.04 -9.14 42.82
C TYR A 27 -5.13 -9.58 41.66
N ARG A 28 -5.65 -9.62 40.42
CA ARG A 28 -4.87 -9.99 39.22
C ARG A 28 -3.74 -9.03 38.94
N ILE A 29 -3.96 -7.72 39.11
CA ILE A 29 -2.91 -6.70 38.91
C ILE A 29 -1.84 -6.84 39.99
N LYS A 30 -2.23 -7.01 41.25
CA LYS A 30 -1.31 -7.22 42.37
C LYS A 30 -0.45 -8.46 42.15
N LYS A 31 -1.08 -9.61 41.88
CA LYS A 31 -0.38 -10.86 41.58
C LYS A 31 0.56 -10.71 40.38
N ARG A 32 0.12 -10.04 39.31
CA ARG A 32 0.97 -9.78 38.14
C ARG A 32 2.17 -8.89 38.44
N LYS A 33 2.03 -7.94 39.37
CA LYS A 33 3.13 -7.08 39.85
C LYS A 33 4.12 -7.86 40.72
N GLU A 34 3.62 -8.79 41.54
CA GLU A 34 4.44 -9.71 42.32
C GLU A 34 5.24 -10.65 41.40
N ASP A 35 4.61 -11.22 40.39
CA ASP A 35 5.26 -12.10 39.40
C ASP A 35 6.20 -11.33 38.44
N ASN A 36 5.89 -10.07 38.12
CA ASN A 36 6.66 -9.23 37.21
C ASN A 36 6.67 -7.75 37.68
N PRO A 37 7.84 -7.16 38.00
CA PRO A 37 7.89 -5.80 38.53
C PRO A 37 7.46 -4.72 37.51
N VAL A 38 7.52 -5.04 36.21
CA VAL A 38 7.11 -4.15 35.12
C VAL A 38 5.72 -4.55 34.62
N LEU A 39 4.71 -3.72 34.91
CA LEU A 39 3.35 -3.90 34.40
C LEU A 39 3.24 -3.40 32.96
N THR A 40 3.25 -4.32 32.00
CA THR A 40 3.08 -4.00 30.59
C THR A 40 1.60 -3.82 30.21
N SER A 41 1.31 -2.87 29.31
CA SER A 41 -0.04 -2.64 28.80
C SER A 41 -0.63 -3.91 28.15
N PRO A 42 -1.84 -4.37 28.56
CA PRO A 42 -2.44 -5.63 28.11
C PRO A 42 -2.64 -5.78 26.60
N ALA A 43 -2.68 -4.67 25.86
CA ALA A 43 -2.97 -4.66 24.43
C ALA A 43 -1.72 -4.46 23.54
N LYS A 44 -0.61 -3.95 24.08
CA LYS A 44 0.57 -3.59 23.27
C LYS A 44 1.36 -4.79 22.74
N HIS A 45 1.26 -5.95 23.40
CA HIS A 45 2.05 -7.15 23.05
C HIS A 45 1.21 -8.33 22.57
N LYS A 46 -0.08 -8.13 22.27
CA LYS A 46 -0.87 -9.19 21.62
C LYS A 46 -0.30 -9.40 20.21
N PRO A 47 0.16 -10.62 19.87
CA PRO A 47 0.64 -10.89 18.52
C PRO A 47 -0.53 -10.64 17.56
N ARG A 48 -0.35 -9.72 16.60
CA ARG A 48 -1.32 -9.57 15.52
C ARG A 48 -1.18 -10.75 14.57
N PRO A 49 -2.30 -11.32 14.08
CA PRO A 49 -2.22 -12.33 13.03
C PRO A 49 -1.46 -11.75 11.84
N LYS A 50 -0.52 -12.53 11.30
CA LYS A 50 0.22 -12.14 10.10
C LYS A 50 -0.77 -11.95 8.95
N LEU A 51 -0.56 -10.93 8.13
CA LEU A 51 -1.33 -10.74 6.91
C LEU A 51 -1.03 -11.90 5.97
N LYS A 52 -2.05 -12.68 5.58
CA LYS A 52 -1.95 -13.78 4.60
C LYS A 52 -1.29 -13.35 3.28
N THR A 53 -1.33 -12.05 2.99
CA THR A 53 -0.73 -11.39 1.83
C THR A 53 0.81 -11.50 1.78
N LYS A 54 1.48 -11.71 2.92
CA LYS A 54 2.95 -11.82 2.97
C LYS A 54 3.47 -13.21 2.62
N ASP A 55 2.62 -14.23 2.70
CA ASP A 55 3.01 -15.64 2.51
C ASP A 55 2.79 -16.12 1.06
N LEU A 56 2.69 -15.20 0.10
CA LEU A 56 2.51 -15.55 -1.32
C LEU A 56 3.78 -16.22 -1.87
N LYS A 57 3.62 -17.32 -2.61
CA LYS A 57 4.73 -18.04 -3.27
C LYS A 57 5.49 -17.12 -4.22
N GLU A 58 6.81 -17.33 -4.32
CA GLU A 58 7.68 -16.51 -5.18
C GLU A 58 7.31 -16.65 -6.67
N SER A 59 6.85 -17.82 -7.11
CA SER A 59 6.34 -18.03 -8.47
C SER A 59 5.19 -17.08 -8.79
N SER A 60 4.19 -17.00 -7.90
CA SER A 60 3.05 -16.09 -8.08
C SER A 60 3.47 -14.62 -8.07
N LYS A 61 4.50 -14.25 -7.29
CA LYS A 61 5.07 -12.89 -7.33
C LYS A 61 5.72 -12.59 -8.69
N MET A 62 6.43 -13.55 -9.26
CA MET A 62 7.00 -13.46 -10.61
C MET A 62 5.90 -13.31 -11.68
N ASP A 63 4.84 -14.09 -11.60
CA ASP A 63 3.73 -14.02 -12.55
C ASP A 63 2.99 -12.67 -12.50
N ILE A 64 2.79 -12.12 -11.30
CA ILE A 64 2.23 -10.78 -11.10
C ILE A 64 3.13 -9.73 -11.77
N ARG A 65 4.46 -9.82 -11.54
CA ARG A 65 5.45 -8.91 -12.12
C ARG A 65 5.44 -8.97 -13.65
N ASN A 66 5.43 -10.17 -14.22
CA ASN A 66 5.40 -10.38 -15.67
C ASN A 66 4.12 -9.84 -16.29
N THR A 67 2.97 -10.11 -15.66
CA THR A 67 1.68 -9.58 -16.12
C THR A 67 1.70 -8.05 -16.14
N LEU A 68 2.20 -7.42 -15.07
CA LEU A 68 2.32 -5.97 -14.98
C LEU A 68 3.23 -5.39 -16.09
N TYR A 69 4.38 -6.00 -16.35
CA TYR A 69 5.26 -5.57 -17.44
C TYR A 69 4.64 -5.74 -18.83
N ASN A 70 3.86 -6.80 -19.05
CA ASN A 70 3.13 -6.99 -20.29
C ASN A 70 2.09 -5.87 -20.51
N MET A 71 1.36 -5.48 -19.46
CA MET A 71 0.43 -4.34 -19.55
C MET A 71 1.15 -3.04 -19.92
N TYR A 72 2.34 -2.80 -19.36
CA TYR A 72 3.16 -1.64 -19.74
C TYR A 72 3.66 -1.71 -21.18
N LYS A 73 4.07 -2.90 -21.64
CA LYS A 73 4.50 -3.14 -23.04
C LYS A 73 3.37 -2.86 -24.03
N GLU A 74 2.15 -3.24 -23.67
CA GLU A 74 0.93 -2.97 -24.45
C GLU A 74 0.44 -1.52 -24.33
N LYS A 75 1.14 -0.67 -23.58
CA LYS A 75 0.77 0.73 -23.31
C LYS A 75 -0.62 0.88 -22.68
N LYS A 76 -1.11 -0.14 -21.98
CA LYS A 76 -2.37 -0.09 -21.22
C LYS A 76 -2.19 0.77 -19.97
N HIS A 77 -3.23 1.51 -19.59
CA HIS A 77 -3.24 2.24 -18.33
C HIS A 77 -3.38 1.27 -17.15
N VAL A 78 -2.29 1.08 -16.40
CA VAL A 78 -2.23 0.12 -15.30
C VAL A 78 -2.73 0.75 -14.00
N THR A 79 -3.80 0.19 -13.45
CA THR A 79 -4.31 0.46 -12.11
C THR A 79 -4.35 -0.84 -11.32
N ILE A 80 -4.46 -0.76 -9.99
CA ILE A 80 -4.63 -1.96 -9.16
C ILE A 80 -5.86 -2.76 -9.60
N LYS A 81 -6.97 -2.09 -9.92
CA LYS A 81 -8.21 -2.74 -10.35
C LYS A 81 -8.04 -3.44 -11.71
N SER A 82 -7.43 -2.77 -12.69
CA SER A 82 -7.23 -3.36 -14.01
C SER A 82 -6.24 -4.52 -13.98
N LEU A 83 -5.16 -4.40 -13.20
CA LEU A 83 -4.23 -5.49 -12.98
C LEU A 83 -4.93 -6.68 -12.29
N ASN A 84 -5.74 -6.44 -11.26
CA ASN A 84 -6.43 -7.52 -10.56
C ASN A 84 -7.44 -8.25 -11.46
N ALA A 85 -8.13 -7.52 -12.35
CA ALA A 85 -9.01 -8.12 -13.34
C ALA A 85 -8.22 -9.01 -14.33
N GLU A 86 -7.05 -8.57 -14.79
CA GLU A 86 -6.22 -9.33 -15.71
C GLU A 86 -5.59 -10.57 -15.05
N LEU A 87 -5.15 -10.45 -13.79
CA LEU A 87 -4.66 -11.58 -12.99
C LEU A 87 -5.77 -12.60 -12.71
N SER A 88 -6.99 -12.13 -12.44
CA SER A 88 -8.16 -12.99 -12.24
C SER A 88 -8.52 -13.74 -13.54
N SER A 89 -8.48 -13.05 -14.68
CA SER A 89 -8.75 -13.65 -16.00
C SER A 89 -7.73 -14.71 -16.41
N LYS A 90 -6.50 -14.64 -15.90
CA LYS A 90 -5.42 -15.62 -16.16
C LYS A 90 -5.33 -16.69 -15.06
N GLU A 91 -6.25 -16.68 -14.09
CA GLU A 91 -6.30 -17.59 -12.94
C GLU A 91 -4.99 -17.68 -12.13
N ILE A 92 -4.16 -16.63 -12.17
CA ILE A 92 -2.83 -16.64 -11.53
C ILE A 92 -2.99 -16.53 -10.02
N VAL A 93 -3.77 -15.53 -9.59
CA VAL A 93 -3.95 -15.20 -8.18
C VAL A 93 -5.33 -14.56 -7.97
N SER A 94 -6.04 -15.00 -6.93
CA SER A 94 -7.26 -14.34 -6.43
C SER A 94 -6.94 -13.53 -5.16
N LEU A 95 -6.86 -12.20 -5.30
CA LEU A 95 -6.62 -11.27 -4.20
C LEU A 95 -7.59 -10.09 -4.24
N SER A 96 -7.83 -9.49 -3.07
CA SER A 96 -8.48 -8.18 -3.02
C SER A 96 -7.54 -7.08 -3.51
N ASN A 97 -8.10 -5.96 -4.00
CA ASN A 97 -7.31 -4.82 -4.45
C ASN A 97 -6.32 -4.31 -3.38
N THR A 98 -6.75 -4.28 -2.12
CA THR A 98 -5.90 -3.85 -1.00
C THR A 98 -4.74 -4.81 -0.79
N SER A 99 -5.00 -6.13 -0.84
CA SER A 99 -3.96 -7.14 -0.74
C SER A 99 -2.97 -7.07 -1.89
N LEU A 100 -3.46 -6.92 -3.13
CA LEU A 100 -2.61 -6.75 -4.30
C LEU A 100 -1.70 -5.52 -4.16
N GLY A 101 -2.22 -4.40 -3.63
CA GLY A 101 -1.41 -3.22 -3.34
C GLY A 101 -0.29 -3.46 -2.31
N ILE A 102 -0.52 -4.33 -1.32
CA ILE A 102 0.51 -4.73 -0.35
C ILE A 102 1.55 -5.63 -1.03
N VAL A 103 1.12 -6.62 -1.82
CA VAL A 103 2.01 -7.52 -2.58
C VAL A 103 2.90 -6.72 -3.52
N LEU A 104 2.34 -5.78 -4.28
CA LEU A 104 3.11 -4.95 -5.20
C LEU A 104 4.21 -4.15 -4.48
N LYS A 105 3.93 -3.61 -3.30
CA LYS A 105 4.94 -2.94 -2.47
C LYS A 105 6.04 -3.91 -2.00
N ASP A 106 5.65 -5.13 -1.61
CA ASP A 106 6.58 -6.19 -1.20
C ASP A 106 7.51 -6.63 -2.35
N ILE A 107 6.98 -6.69 -3.57
CA ILE A 107 7.72 -6.98 -4.81
C ILE A 107 8.67 -5.83 -5.21
N GLY A 108 8.50 -4.63 -4.65
CA GLY A 108 9.33 -3.44 -4.91
C GLY A 108 8.67 -2.38 -5.79
N PHE A 109 7.41 -2.53 -6.18
CA PHE A 109 6.69 -1.52 -6.95
C PHE A 109 6.22 -0.37 -6.05
N LYS A 110 6.33 0.85 -6.58
CA LYS A 110 5.84 2.07 -5.93
C LYS A 110 4.80 2.75 -6.81
N TYR A 111 3.74 3.23 -6.17
CA TYR A 111 2.80 4.12 -6.85
C TYR A 111 3.50 5.41 -7.27
N LYS A 112 3.33 5.76 -8.54
CA LYS A 112 3.74 7.04 -9.11
C LYS A 112 2.52 7.70 -9.73
N LYS A 113 2.24 8.94 -9.33
CA LYS A 113 1.23 9.75 -9.99
C LYS A 113 1.71 10.02 -11.41
N ASP A 114 0.86 9.73 -12.39
CA ASP A 114 1.18 10.05 -13.78
C ASP A 114 1.13 11.57 -14.00
N GLU A 115 1.94 12.05 -14.93
CA GLU A 115 1.99 13.47 -15.25
C GLU A 115 0.93 13.80 -16.29
N ASN A 116 -0.10 14.56 -15.91
CA ASN A 116 -1.19 14.94 -16.82
C ASN A 116 -0.68 15.58 -18.13
N ARG A 117 0.48 16.26 -18.08
CA ARG A 117 1.11 16.86 -19.26
C ARG A 117 1.50 15.83 -20.31
N ARG A 118 1.83 14.59 -19.96
CA ARG A 118 2.15 13.54 -20.95
C ARG A 118 0.98 13.23 -21.87
N ALA A 119 -0.26 13.28 -21.38
CA ALA A 119 -1.45 13.08 -22.20
C ALA A 119 -1.77 14.30 -23.08
N LEU A 120 -1.41 15.50 -22.63
CA LEU A 120 -1.64 16.77 -23.32
C LEU A 120 -0.51 17.15 -24.29
N MET A 121 0.68 16.57 -24.10
CA MET A 121 1.84 16.82 -24.94
C MET A 121 1.67 16.19 -26.31
N GLU A 122 2.08 16.95 -27.32
CA GLU A 122 2.23 16.46 -28.68
C GLU A 122 3.12 15.21 -28.68
N ARG A 123 2.71 14.15 -29.41
CA ARG A 123 3.52 12.94 -29.52
C ARG A 123 4.88 13.29 -30.12
N THR A 124 5.94 12.66 -29.63
CA THR A 124 7.33 12.97 -30.04
C THR A 124 7.54 12.93 -31.55
N ASN A 125 6.84 12.03 -32.25
CA ASN A 125 6.91 11.92 -33.71
C ASN A 125 6.22 13.09 -34.43
N ILE A 126 5.15 13.64 -33.87
CA ILE A 126 4.48 14.82 -34.47
C ILE A 126 5.32 16.07 -34.18
N ALA A 127 5.84 16.19 -32.95
CA ALA A 127 6.76 17.27 -32.60
C ALA A 127 8.03 17.28 -33.46
N SER A 128 8.58 16.11 -33.81
CA SER A 128 9.74 16.02 -34.70
C SER A 128 9.40 16.40 -36.14
N LEU A 129 8.25 15.97 -36.66
CA LEU A 129 7.76 16.40 -37.98
C LEU A 129 7.56 17.90 -38.04
N ARG A 130 6.94 18.50 -37.02
CA ARG A 130 6.74 19.94 -36.91
C ARG A 130 8.08 20.69 -36.86
N ALA A 131 9.03 20.21 -36.06
CA ALA A 131 10.36 20.80 -35.99
C ALA A 131 11.15 20.67 -37.30
N ARG A 132 10.93 19.60 -38.09
CA ARG A 132 11.51 19.46 -39.42
C ARG A 132 10.90 20.47 -40.39
N PHE A 133 9.57 20.50 -40.46
CA PHE A 133 8.82 21.44 -41.31
C PHE A 133 9.22 22.89 -41.04
N LEU A 134 9.27 23.31 -39.78
CA LEU A 134 9.62 24.69 -39.42
C LEU A 134 11.07 25.05 -39.82
N ARG A 135 12.01 24.09 -39.74
CA ARG A 135 13.39 24.30 -40.20
C ARG A 135 13.44 24.47 -41.71
N GLU A 136 12.83 23.56 -42.46
CA GLU A 136 12.75 23.63 -43.93
C GLU A 136 12.05 24.93 -44.39
N TYR A 137 11.00 25.34 -43.68
CA TYR A 137 10.30 26.60 -43.93
C TYR A 137 11.19 27.82 -43.70
N MET A 138 11.91 27.87 -42.57
CA MET A 138 12.83 28.98 -42.28
C MET A 138 13.97 29.05 -43.30
N GLU A 139 14.59 27.91 -43.62
CA GLU A 139 15.63 27.84 -44.65
C GLU A 139 15.12 28.30 -46.02
N SER A 140 13.88 27.91 -46.40
CA SER A 140 13.25 28.34 -47.65
C SER A 140 12.93 29.83 -47.66
N ARG A 141 12.58 30.42 -46.50
CA ARG A 141 12.27 31.84 -46.35
C ARG A 141 13.52 32.71 -46.43
N ASP A 142 14.61 32.27 -45.82
CA ASP A 142 15.87 33.04 -45.75
C ASP A 142 16.76 32.81 -47.00
N SER A 143 16.39 31.84 -47.86
CA SER A 143 16.97 31.59 -49.19
C SER A 143 16.67 32.71 -50.20
N ALA A 144 17.65 33.07 -51.03
CA ALA A 144 17.49 34.03 -52.12
C ALA A 144 16.47 33.60 -53.20
N TYR A 145 16.13 32.31 -53.25
CA TYR A 145 15.12 31.73 -54.13
C TYR A 145 13.98 31.17 -53.28
N SER A 146 13.16 32.07 -52.73
CA SER A 146 11.99 31.70 -51.94
C SER A 146 10.95 31.01 -52.84
N ARG A 147 10.61 29.75 -52.54
CA ARG A 147 9.53 29.04 -53.23
C ARG A 147 8.21 29.42 -52.57
N GLN A 148 7.23 29.82 -53.37
CA GLN A 148 5.90 30.17 -52.88
C GLN A 148 5.21 28.91 -52.34
N ILE A 149 4.96 28.87 -51.03
CA ILE A 149 4.27 27.76 -50.38
C ILE A 149 2.77 28.07 -50.47
N ILE A 150 2.03 27.25 -51.24
CA ILE A 150 0.58 27.32 -51.37
C ILE A 150 -0.03 26.33 -50.38
N PHE A 151 -0.96 26.81 -49.54
CA PHE A 151 -1.65 26.03 -48.50
C PHE A 151 -2.81 25.20 -49.06
#